data_AF-A0AAE0FBE1-F1
#
_entry.id   AF-A0AAE0FBE1-F1
#
_cell.length_a   1.000
_cell.length_b   1.000
_cell.length_c   1.000
_cell.angle_alpha   90.00
_cell.angle_beta   90.00
_cell.angle_gamma   90.00
#
_symmetry.space_group_name_H-M   'P 1'
#
loop_
_entity.id
_entity.type
_entity.pdbx_description
1 polymer ?
#
loop_
_entity_poly.entity_id
_entity_poly.type
_entity_poly.pdbx_seq_one_letter_code
_entity_poly.pdbx_strand_id
1 'polypeptide(L)'
;GLNGGAISGQERSSIAVMNGSVILGNHAEMSGGGLYCMSLTSGILDAVEISGNSAVMGGGIGMVTATFVMRGRSLVFNNSGVKY
;
A
#
# COMPACT_ATOMS: atom_id res chain seq x y z
N GLY A 1 -2.59 -1.45 -13.35
CA GLY A 1 -3.38 -2.64 -12.99
C GLY A 1 -4.45 -2.25 -11.99
N LEU A 2 -5.44 -3.11 -11.74
CA LEU A 2 -6.60 -2.74 -10.90
C LEU A 2 -6.20 -2.39 -9.46
N ASN A 3 -5.32 -3.19 -8.83
CA ASN A 3 -5.00 -3.05 -7.42
C ASN A 3 -3.50 -3.21 -7.15
N GLY A 4 -2.93 -2.34 -6.32
CA GLY A 4 -1.52 -2.43 -5.91
C GLY A 4 -0.59 -2.06 -7.05
N GLY A 5 -0.21 -0.80 -7.19
CA GLY A 5 0.67 -0.38 -8.29
C GLY A 5 2.11 -0.88 -8.17
N ALA A 6 2.58 -1.14 -6.94
CA ALA A 6 3.87 -1.79 -6.69
C ALA A 6 3.71 -3.18 -6.05
N ILE A 7 2.87 -3.28 -5.01
CA ILE A 7 2.71 -4.52 -4.24
C ILE A 7 1.22 -4.83 -4.09
N SER A 8 0.85 -6.08 -4.35
CA SER A 8 -0.52 -6.58 -4.17
C SER A 8 -0.47 -7.91 -3.40
N GLY A 9 -1.00 -7.92 -2.19
CA GLY A 9 -1.16 -9.14 -1.37
C GLY A 9 -2.63 -9.49 -1.22
N GLN A 10 -2.99 -10.72 -1.57
CA GLN A 10 -4.36 -11.21 -1.54
C GLN A 10 -4.42 -12.58 -0.86
N GLU A 11 -5.62 -13.00 -0.47
CA GLU A 11 -5.95 -14.39 -0.08
C GLU A 11 -4.97 -15.06 0.90
N ARG A 12 -5.03 -14.65 2.18
CA ARG A 12 -4.24 -15.23 3.27
C ARG A 12 -2.73 -15.08 3.12
N SER A 13 -2.26 -14.22 2.22
CA SER A 13 -0.84 -13.88 2.09
C SER A 13 -0.31 -13.06 3.28
N SER A 14 1.01 -12.98 3.38
CA SER A 14 1.72 -12.11 4.30
C SER A 14 2.60 -11.15 3.52
N ILE A 15 2.65 -9.89 3.96
CA ILE A 15 3.51 -8.85 3.35
C ILE A 15 4.46 -8.30 4.41
N ALA A 16 5.74 -8.19 4.05
CA ALA A 16 6.74 -7.46 4.81
C ALA A 16 7.52 -6.52 3.88
N VAL A 17 7.47 -5.21 4.18
CA VAL A 17 8.29 -4.20 3.51
C VAL A 17 9.10 -3.49 4.58
N MET A 18 10.42 -3.44 4.42
CA MET A 18 11.34 -3.09 5.51
C MET A 18 12.56 -2.31 5.00
N ASN A 19 13.45 -1.93 5.92
CA ASN A 19 14.82 -1.49 5.65
C ASN A 19 14.94 -0.18 4.84
N GLY A 20 14.08 0.82 5.09
CA GLY A 20 14.19 2.09 4.37
C GLY A 20 13.63 2.02 2.94
N SER A 21 12.80 1.03 2.63
CA SER A 21 12.19 0.89 1.30
C SER A 21 11.29 2.08 0.97
N VAL A 22 11.22 2.43 -0.32
CA VAL A 22 10.41 3.54 -0.83
C VAL A 22 9.46 3.02 -1.90
N ILE A 23 8.15 3.24 -1.71
CA ILE A 23 7.09 2.97 -2.67
C ILE A 23 6.59 4.32 -3.19
N LEU A 24 7.13 4.76 -4.32
CA LEU A 24 6.95 6.11 -4.86
C LEU A 24 6.32 6.10 -6.25
N GLY A 25 5.33 6.97 -6.47
CA GLY A 25 4.87 7.30 -7.82
C GLY A 25 4.09 6.21 -8.54
N ASN A 26 3.55 5.23 -7.81
CA ASN A 26 2.82 4.11 -8.40
C ASN A 26 1.33 4.44 -8.61
N HIS A 27 0.73 3.76 -9.59
CA HIS A 27 -0.68 3.95 -9.94
C HIS A 27 -1.42 2.61 -9.99
N ALA A 28 -2.60 2.57 -9.35
CA ALA A 28 -3.58 1.51 -9.52
C ALA A 28 -4.93 2.11 -9.92
N GLU A 29 -5.67 1.43 -10.79
CA GLU A 29 -6.94 1.96 -11.30
C GLU A 29 -8.02 2.00 -10.22
N MET A 30 -8.05 1.01 -9.32
CA MET A 30 -9.07 0.90 -8.28
C MET A 30 -8.51 1.18 -6.89
N SER A 31 -7.62 0.33 -6.38
CA SER A 31 -7.25 0.38 -4.96
C SER A 31 -5.75 0.27 -4.69
N GLY A 32 -5.26 1.05 -3.73
CA GLY A 32 -3.88 0.91 -3.24
C GLY A 32 -2.87 1.26 -4.31
N GLY A 33 -2.73 2.55 -4.64
CA GLY A 33 -1.86 2.99 -5.73
C GLY A 33 -0.42 2.53 -5.56
N GLY A 34 0.10 2.48 -4.34
CA GLY A 34 1.36 1.83 -4.00
C GLY A 34 1.16 0.36 -3.61
N LEU A 35 0.36 0.14 -2.57
CA LEU A 35 0.22 -1.16 -1.94
C LEU A 35 -1.26 -1.51 -1.73
N TYR A 36 -1.66 -2.68 -2.21
CA TYR A 36 -3.00 -3.22 -1.98
C TYR A 36 -2.94 -4.51 -1.18
N CYS A 37 -3.83 -4.62 -0.20
CA CYS A 37 -3.90 -5.76 0.70
C CYS A 37 -5.33 -6.21 0.92
N MET A 38 -5.61 -7.47 0.60
CA MET A 38 -6.91 -8.10 0.82
C MET A 38 -6.75 -9.38 1.62
N SER A 39 -7.43 -9.47 2.77
CA SER A 39 -7.47 -10.70 3.58
C SER A 39 -6.09 -11.25 3.94
N LEU A 40 -5.18 -10.39 4.41
CA LEU A 40 -3.84 -10.81 4.83
C LEU A 40 -3.87 -11.60 6.14
N THR A 41 -2.94 -12.55 6.27
CA THR A 41 -2.62 -13.21 7.54
C THR A 41 -1.71 -12.36 8.42
N SER A 42 -0.76 -11.63 7.81
CA SER A 42 0.06 -10.64 8.52
C SER A 42 0.60 -9.56 7.57
N GLY A 43 0.79 -8.34 8.08
CA GLY A 43 1.35 -7.22 7.32
C GLY A 43 2.28 -6.39 8.19
N ILE A 44 3.53 -6.20 7.77
CA ILE A 44 4.50 -5.34 8.48
C ILE A 44 5.12 -4.35 7.49
N LEU A 45 5.05 -3.06 7.86
CA LEU A 45 5.78 -1.97 7.20
C LEU A 45 6.71 -1.34 8.24
N ASP A 46 8.02 -1.46 8.03
CA ASP A 46 9.03 -1.03 8.99
C ASP A 46 10.06 -0.09 8.37
N ALA A 47 10.07 1.16 8.83
CA ALA A 47 10.85 2.25 8.24
C ALA A 47 10.64 2.36 6.71
N VAL A 48 9.38 2.43 6.26
CA VAL A 48 9.01 2.51 4.84
C VAL A 48 8.43 3.87 4.52
N GLU A 49 8.78 4.40 3.35
CA GLU A 49 8.12 5.57 2.77
C GLU A 49 7.16 5.16 1.66
N ILE A 50 5.91 5.63 1.72
CA ILE A 50 4.90 5.43 0.68
C ILE A 50 4.37 6.81 0.27
N SER A 51 4.81 7.30 -0.89
CA SER A 51 4.52 8.67 -1.33
C SER A 51 4.24 8.81 -2.82
N GLY A 52 3.52 9.87 -3.21
CA GLY A 52 3.25 10.15 -4.63
C GLY A 52 2.42 9.10 -5.37
N ASN A 53 1.79 8.15 -4.67
CA ASN A 53 1.02 7.08 -5.31
C ASN A 53 -0.45 7.51 -5.53
N SER A 54 -1.11 6.92 -6.52
CA SER A 54 -2.48 7.27 -6.89
C SER A 54 -3.37 6.06 -7.18
N ALA A 55 -4.62 6.12 -6.72
CA ALA A 55 -5.69 5.17 -7.04
C ALA A 55 -7.05 5.78 -6.72
N VAL A 56 -8.16 5.18 -7.18
CA VAL A 56 -9.51 5.67 -6.82
C VAL A 56 -9.74 5.57 -5.31
N MET A 57 -9.32 4.46 -4.71
CA MET A 57 -9.42 4.19 -3.28
C MET A 57 -8.04 3.95 -2.68
N GLY A 58 -7.70 4.70 -1.62
CA GLY A 58 -6.42 4.51 -0.92
C GLY A 58 -5.21 4.73 -1.83
N GLY A 59 -5.01 5.98 -2.28
CA GLY A 59 -3.95 6.33 -3.24
C GLY A 59 -2.57 5.78 -2.89
N GLY A 60 -2.22 5.73 -1.60
CA GLY A 60 -1.01 5.08 -1.12
C GLY A 60 -1.24 3.60 -0.87
N ILE A 61 -2.16 3.32 0.05
CA ILE A 61 -2.43 1.99 0.54
C ILE A 61 -3.93 1.71 0.51
N GLY A 62 -4.32 0.59 -0.10
CA GLY A 62 -5.68 0.07 -0.12
C GLY A 62 -5.78 -1.18 0.74
N MET A 63 -6.77 -1.22 1.63
CA MET A 63 -6.99 -2.35 2.55
C MET A 63 -8.41 -2.87 2.45
N VAL A 64 -8.54 -4.19 2.36
CA VAL A 64 -9.81 -4.90 2.52
C VAL A 64 -9.59 -6.04 3.48
N THR A 65 -10.31 -6.03 4.61
CA THR A 65 -10.28 -7.14 5.60
C THR A 65 -8.87 -7.61 5.98
N ALA A 66 -7.93 -6.67 6.12
CA ALA A 66 -6.54 -6.92 6.48
C ALA A 66 -6.14 -6.08 7.70
N THR A 67 -5.01 -6.41 8.32
CA THR A 67 -4.39 -5.57 9.36
C THR A 67 -2.90 -5.48 9.06
N PHE A 68 -2.31 -4.32 9.30
CA PHE A 68 -0.86 -4.17 9.29
C PHE A 68 -0.38 -3.49 10.55
N VAL A 69 0.88 -3.75 10.86
CA VAL A 69 1.65 -2.95 11.79
C VAL A 69 2.58 -2.05 10.97
N MET A 70 2.32 -0.75 11.03
CA MET A 70 3.31 0.26 10.65
C MET A 70 4.13 0.60 11.88
N ARG A 71 5.45 0.47 11.77
CA ARG A 71 6.37 0.79 12.86
C ARG A 71 7.64 1.45 12.35
N GLY A 72 8.46 1.90 13.29
CA GLY A 72 9.63 2.73 13.00
C GLY A 72 9.22 4.08 12.39
N ARG A 73 10.15 4.70 11.68
CA ARG A 73 9.94 5.99 10.97
C ARG A 73 9.18 5.82 9.65
N SER A 74 8.13 5.00 9.64
CA SER A 74 7.31 4.78 8.44
C SER A 74 6.42 5.99 8.17
N LEU A 75 6.37 6.42 6.91
CA LEU A 75 5.62 7.59 6.47
C LEU A 75 4.74 7.25 5.27
N VAL A 76 3.49 7.71 5.30
CA VAL A 76 2.56 7.60 4.18
C VAL A 76 2.02 9.00 3.90
N PHE A 77 2.51 9.66 2.84
CA PHE A 77 2.21 11.06 2.58
C PHE A 77 2.14 11.37 1.08
N ASN A 78 1.48 12.47 0.70
CA ASN A 78 1.36 12.89 -0.71
C ASN A 78 0.80 11.81 -1.66
N ASN A 79 -0.10 10.96 -1.18
CA ASN A 79 -0.80 9.99 -2.03
C ASN A 79 -2.21 10.49 -2.34
N SER A 80 -2.67 10.30 -3.57
CA SER A 80 -3.90 10.92 -4.07
C SER A 80 -4.98 9.91 -4.42
N GLY A 81 -6.21 10.21 -4.00
CA GLY A 81 -7.42 9.60 -4.53
C GLY A 81 -7.77 10.24 -5.87
N VAL A 82 -7.83 9.48 -6.96
CA VAL A 82 -8.35 9.99 -8.24
C VAL A 82 -9.85 9.76 -8.30
N LYS A 83 -10.64 10.84 -8.29
CA LYS A 83 -12.07 10.77 -8.63
C LYS A 83 -12.20 10.76 -10.15
N TYR A 84 -12.98 9.81 -10.67
CA TYR A 84 -13.57 9.92 -12.01
C TYR A 84 -14.68 10.98 -12.01
#